data_AF-A0A0Q8CIZ0-F1
#
_entry.id   AF-A0A0Q8CIZ0-F1
#
_cell.length_a   1.000
_cell.length_b   1.000
_cell.length_c   1.000
_cell.angle_alpha   90.00
_cell.angle_beta   90.00
_cell.angle_gamma   90.00
#
_symmetry.space_group_name_H-M   'P 1'
#
loop_
_entity.id
_entity.type
_entity.pdbx_description
1 polymer ?
#
loop_
_entity_poly.entity_id
_entity_poly.type
_entity_poly.pdbx_seq_one_letter_code
_entity_poly.pdbx_strand_id
1 'polypeptide(L)'
;MRWHPILAASEPEPGVWVLIDAQDHEYGRVTVVRVNGDVRFRAEFRGVLIGHGMTLRRACERVHYEFIRSHGPAPFQGYPDFKPK
;
A
#
# COMPACT_ATOMS: atom_id res chain seq x y z
N MET A 1 -1.95 20.14 -6.51
CA MET A 1 -1.29 18.91 -7.02
C MET A 1 -1.88 17.70 -6.30
N ARG A 2 -2.37 16.69 -7.02
CA ARG A 2 -2.74 15.39 -6.40
C ARG A 2 -1.52 14.49 -6.52
N TRP A 3 -0.98 14.04 -5.39
CA TRP A 3 0.11 13.06 -5.37
C TRP A 3 -0.35 11.77 -6.10
N HIS A 4 0.55 11.17 -6.90
CA HIS A 4 0.23 10.02 -7.75
C HIS A 4 0.93 8.76 -7.23
N PRO A 5 0.20 7.74 -6.76
CA PRO A 5 0.79 6.54 -6.17
C PRO A 5 1.66 5.71 -7.10
N ILE A 6 1.48 5.85 -8.41
CA ILE A 6 2.36 5.20 -9.38
C ILE A 6 3.77 5.78 -9.37
N LEU A 7 3.98 7.01 -8.90
CA LEU A 7 5.31 7.61 -8.77
C LEU A 7 6.11 7.06 -7.58
N ALA A 8 5.43 6.40 -6.63
CA ALA A 8 6.10 5.68 -5.55
C ALA A 8 6.46 4.23 -5.94
N ALA A 9 6.06 3.79 -7.14
CA ALA A 9 6.33 2.44 -7.61
C ALA A 9 7.72 2.38 -8.27
N SER A 10 8.56 1.47 -7.79
CA SER A 10 9.82 1.06 -8.42
C SER A 10 9.62 -0.33 -9.05
N GLU A 11 10.20 -0.59 -10.22
CA GLU A 11 10.14 -1.88 -10.91
C GLU A 11 11.50 -2.61 -10.79
N PRO A 12 11.71 -3.42 -9.73
CA PRO A 12 12.96 -4.15 -9.55
C PRO A 12 13.11 -5.31 -10.54
N GLU A 13 12.00 -5.92 -10.93
CA GLU A 13 11.95 -7.02 -11.90
C GLU A 13 10.71 -6.86 -12.80
N PRO A 14 10.77 -7.26 -14.08
CA PRO A 14 9.66 -7.07 -15.00
C PRO A 14 8.35 -7.67 -14.49
N GLY A 15 7.29 -6.85 -14.47
CA GLY A 15 5.98 -7.30 -14.02
C GLY A 15 5.79 -7.31 -12.49
N VAL A 16 6.76 -6.77 -11.75
CA VAL A 16 6.69 -6.58 -10.31
C VAL A 16 7.06 -5.15 -9.98
N TRP A 17 6.21 -4.51 -9.19
CA TRP A 17 6.41 -3.17 -8.70
C TRP A 17 6.38 -3.18 -7.17
N VAL A 18 7.36 -2.53 -6.55
CA VAL A 18 7.36 -2.28 -5.11
C VAL A 18 7.01 -0.82 -4.86
N LEU A 19 6.16 -0.54 -3.89
CA LEU A 19 5.85 0.81 -3.47
C LEU A 19 6.75 1.19 -2.31
N ILE A 20 7.52 2.26 -2.51
CA ILE A 20 8.56 2.72 -1.59
C ILE A 20 8.09 4.03 -0.94
N ASP A 21 8.28 4.16 0.37
CA ASP A 21 7.98 5.39 1.10
C ASP A 21 9.12 6.43 1.02
N ALA A 22 8.97 7.56 1.70
CA ALA A 22 9.99 8.63 1.68
C ALA A 22 11.29 8.26 2.43
N GLN A 23 11.33 7.13 3.13
CA GLN A 23 12.48 6.63 3.88
C GLN A 23 13.11 5.41 3.20
N ASP A 24 12.79 5.17 1.92
CA ASP A 24 13.21 4.00 1.14
C ASP A 24 12.73 2.64 1.68
N HIS A 25 11.65 2.62 2.48
CA HIS A 25 11.05 1.35 2.91
C HIS A 25 9.97 0.88 1.94
N GLU A 26 10.02 -0.42 1.60
CA GLU A 26 8.93 -1.09 0.89
C GLU A 26 7.71 -1.22 1.83
N TYR A 27 6.58 -0.66 1.43
CA TYR A 27 5.32 -0.81 2.17
C TYR A 27 4.29 -1.67 1.44
N GLY A 28 4.51 -1.96 0.15
CA GLY A 28 3.67 -2.90 -0.56
C GLY A 28 4.21 -3.30 -1.93
N ARG A 29 3.56 -4.31 -2.51
CA ARG A 29 4.00 -4.98 -3.72
C ARG A 29 2.84 -5.15 -4.68
N VAL A 30 3.09 -4.94 -5.96
CA VAL A 30 2.14 -5.20 -7.04
C VAL A 30 2.79 -6.17 -8.02
N THR A 31 2.08 -7.23 -8.39
CA THR A 31 2.59 -8.22 -9.35
C THR A 31 1.56 -8.45 -10.45
N VAL A 32 2.01 -8.46 -11.70
CA VAL A 32 1.17 -8.85 -12.83
C VAL A 32 0.92 -10.36 -12.77
N VAL A 33 -0.35 -10.75 -12.86
CA VAL A 33 -0.78 -12.15 -12.82
C VAL A 33 -1.79 -12.39 -13.92
N ARG A 34 -1.95 -13.66 -14.33
CA ARG A 34 -3.06 -14.08 -15.18
C ARG A 34 -4.10 -14.81 -14.33
N VAL A 35 -5.34 -14.34 -14.38
CA VAL A 35 -6.47 -14.96 -13.69
C VAL A 35 -7.53 -15.26 -14.73
N ASN A 36 -7.84 -16.54 -14.95
CA ASN A 36 -8.81 -16.99 -15.96
C ASN A 36 -8.53 -16.43 -17.38
N GLY A 37 -7.26 -16.25 -17.74
CA GLY A 37 -6.86 -15.69 -19.04
C GLY A 37 -6.73 -14.17 -19.07
N ASP A 38 -7.30 -13.44 -18.10
CA ASP A 38 -7.17 -11.99 -18.00
C ASP A 38 -5.89 -11.57 -17.27
N VAL A 39 -5.27 -10.48 -17.73
CA VAL A 39 -4.20 -9.81 -17.00
C VAL A 39 -4.80 -9.03 -15.82
N ARG A 40 -4.29 -9.29 -14.62
CA ARG A 40 -4.65 -8.57 -13.38
C ARG A 40 -3.38 -8.13 -12.66
N PHE A 41 -3.52 -7.13 -11.82
CA PHE A 41 -2.44 -6.62 -10.97
C PHE A 41 -2.76 -6.98 -9.52
N ARG A 42 -2.13 -8.03 -9.02
CA ARG A 42 -2.24 -8.48 -7.62
C ARG A 42 -1.62 -7.41 -6.73
N ALA A 43 -2.35 -6.95 -5.71
CA ALA A 43 -1.94 -5.87 -4.82
C ALA A 43 -1.76 -6.37 -3.39
N GLU A 44 -0.58 -6.17 -2.83
CA GLU A 44 -0.19 -6.63 -1.50
C GLU A 44 0.28 -5.46 -0.64
N PHE A 45 -0.15 -5.43 0.61
CA PHE A 45 0.29 -4.48 1.61
C PHE A 45 0.90 -5.26 2.79
N ARG A 46 2.18 -4.99 3.10
CA ARG A 46 2.95 -5.72 4.12
C ARG A 46 2.83 -7.25 3.99
N GLY A 47 2.91 -7.76 2.75
CA GLY A 47 2.80 -9.19 2.43
C GLY A 47 1.38 -9.77 2.44
N VAL A 48 0.36 -8.97 2.75
CA VAL A 48 -1.05 -9.41 2.75
C VAL A 48 -1.72 -9.00 1.45
N LEU A 49 -2.37 -9.95 0.76
CA LEU A 49 -3.18 -9.69 -0.42
C LEU A 49 -4.41 -8.84 -0.05
N ILE A 50 -4.49 -7.64 -0.60
CA ILE A 50 -5.62 -6.70 -0.38
C ILE A 50 -6.54 -6.57 -1.62
N GLY A 51 -6.22 -7.29 -2.69
CA GLY A 51 -7.07 -7.46 -3.86
C GLY A 51 -6.32 -7.38 -5.19
N HIS A 52 -7.07 -7.11 -6.26
CA HIS A 52 -6.54 -7.00 -7.61
C HIS A 52 -6.98 -5.70 -8.28
N GLY A 53 -6.07 -5.06 -9.01
CA GLY A 53 -6.36 -3.96 -9.93
C GLY A 53 -6.53 -4.46 -11.37
N MET A 54 -7.38 -3.79 -12.14
CA MET A 54 -7.45 -3.99 -13.61
C MET A 54 -6.31 -3.25 -14.33
N THR A 55 -5.71 -2.27 -13.67
CA THR A 55 -4.55 -1.52 -14.16
C THR A 55 -3.52 -1.41 -13.05
N LEU A 56 -2.26 -1.23 -13.42
CA LEU A 56 -1.17 -0.97 -12.46
C LEU A 56 -1.51 0.20 -11.54
N ARG A 57 -1.95 1.33 -12.13
CA ARG A 57 -2.38 2.52 -11.37
C ARG A 57 -3.41 2.18 -10.29
N ARG A 58 -4.44 1.41 -10.60
CA ARG A 58 -5.48 1.04 -9.63
C ARG A 58 -4.96 0.13 -8.52
N ALA A 59 -4.05 -0.78 -8.84
CA ALA A 59 -3.39 -1.62 -7.84
C ALA A 59 -2.51 -0.78 -6.91
N CYS A 60 -1.67 0.13 -7.45
CA CYS A 60 -0.87 1.03 -6.64
C CYS A 60 -1.73 1.98 -5.79
N GLU A 61 -2.80 2.54 -6.34
CA GLU A 61 -3.79 3.34 -5.58
C GLU A 61 -4.33 2.54 -4.38
N ARG A 62 -4.70 1.27 -4.58
CA ARG A 62 -5.23 0.41 -3.52
C ARG A 62 -4.21 0.15 -2.41
N VAL A 63 -2.97 -0.21 -2.76
CA VAL A 63 -1.88 -0.40 -1.77
C VAL A 63 -1.64 0.89 -1.01
N HIS A 64 -1.58 2.02 -1.69
CA HIS A 64 -1.34 3.30 -1.04
C HIS A 64 -2.48 3.74 -0.11
N TYR A 65 -3.74 3.49 -0.49
CA TYR A 65 -4.84 3.78 0.41
C TYR A 65 -4.75 2.96 1.70
N GLU A 66 -4.31 1.71 1.62
CA GLU A 66 -4.12 0.88 2.81
C GLU A 66 -2.93 1.34 3.65
N PHE A 67 -1.86 1.81 3.01
CA PHE A 67 -0.77 2.50 3.68
C PHE A 67 -1.27 3.73 4.44
N ILE A 68 -2.02 4.65 3.82
CA ILE A 68 -2.58 5.83 4.52
C ILE A 68 -3.46 5.39 5.69
N ARG A 69 -4.35 4.41 5.47
CA ARG A 69 -5.27 3.92 6.52
C ARG A 69 -4.51 3.34 7.72
N SER A 70 -3.38 2.68 7.50
CA SER A 70 -2.53 2.16 8.57
C SER A 70 -1.87 3.24 9.42
N HIS A 71 -1.79 4.49 8.94
CA HIS A 71 -1.31 5.66 9.69
C HIS A 71 -2.45 6.47 10.31
N GLY A 72 -3.70 6.03 10.15
CA GLY A 72 -4.86 6.68 10.76
C GLY A 72 -4.76 6.71 12.29
N PRO A 73 -5.46 7.66 12.95
CA PRO A 73 -5.42 7.78 14.40
C PRO A 73 -5.84 6.48 15.06
N ALA A 74 -5.00 5.99 15.97
CA ALA A 74 -5.38 4.92 16.88
C ALA A 74 -6.59 5.36 17.73
N PRO A 75 -7.45 4.44 18.20
CA PRO A 75 -8.49 4.77 19.16
C PRO A 75 -7.88 5.54 20.33
N PHE A 76 -8.48 6.69 20.66
CA PHE A 76 -8.04 7.52 21.78
C PHE A 76 -7.94 6.66 23.05
N GLN A 77 -6.73 6.49 23.58
CA GLN A 77 -6.43 5.63 24.72
C GLN A 77 -6.78 6.27 26.07
N GLY A 78 -7.40 7.47 26.07
CA GLY A 78 -7.59 8.26 27.28
C GLY A 78 -6.41 9.21 27.55
N TYR A 79 -6.63 10.15 28.46
CA TYR A 79 -5.53 10.90 29.06
C TYR A 79 -4.90 10.05 30.18
N PRO A 80 -3.58 10.13 30.40
CA PRO A 80 -2.95 9.53 31.58
C PRO A 80 -3.62 10.06 32.86
N ASP A 81 -3.82 9.19 33.85
CA ASP A 81 -4.28 9.61 35.18
C ASP A 81 -3.12 10.28 35.94
N PHE A 82 -3.04 11.60 35.85
CA PHE A 82 -2.05 12.40 36.57
C PHE A 82 -2.51 12.65 38.02
N LYS A 83 -2.73 11.58 38.80
CA LYS A 83 -2.97 11.73 40.24
C LYS A 83 -1.65 12.01 40.96
N PRO A 84 -1.54 13.10 41.73
CA PRO A 84 -0.42 13.26 42.66
C PRO A 84 -0.50 12.17 43.73
N LYS A 85 0.67 11.63 44.10
CA LYS A 85 0.84 10.67 45.20
C LYS A 85 0.48 11.27 46.55
#